data_AF-A0A929Z5C7-F1
#
_entry.id   AF-A0A929Z5C7-F1
#
_cell.length_a   1.000
_cell.length_b   1.000
_cell.length_c   1.000
_cell.angle_alpha   90.00
_cell.angle_beta   90.00
_cell.angle_gamma   90.00
#
_symmetry.space_group_name_H-M   'P 1'
#
loop_
_entity.id
_entity.type
_entity.pdbx_description
1 polymer ?
#
loop_
_entity_poly.entity_id
_entity_poly.type
_entity_poly.pdbx_seq_one_letter_code
_entity_poly.pdbx_strand_id
1 'polypeptide(L)' 'SSVSRSASSPRGKAPLSPGQTIEHDRFGRGQVVSVEGSGENTKALVEFESAGRKNLLLKFAKYQVVEP' A
#
# COMPACT_ATOMS: atom_id res chain seq x y z
N SER A 1 28.51 17.95 -5.22
CA SER A 1 28.55 17.14 -3.98
C SER A 1 27.15 16.92 -3.48
N SER A 2 26.78 15.65 -3.29
CA SER A 2 25.59 15.08 -2.65
C SER A 2 24.43 16.00 -2.28
N VAL A 3 23.31 15.90 -3.00
CA VAL A 3 21.99 16.29 -2.46
C VAL A 3 21.37 15.08 -1.79
N SER A 4 21.65 14.94 -0.49
CA SER A 4 20.90 14.07 0.41
C SER A 4 19.46 14.58 0.45
N ARG A 5 18.57 13.99 -0.34
CA ARG A 5 17.14 14.28 -0.29
C ARG A 5 16.56 13.58 0.93
N SER A 6 16.49 14.34 2.01
CA SER A 6 15.65 14.07 3.18
C SER A 6 14.28 13.58 2.73
N ALA A 7 13.91 12.37 3.13
CA ALA A 7 12.60 11.77 2.90
C ALA A 7 11.56 12.51 3.75
N SER A 8 11.15 13.68 3.31
CA SER A 8 10.02 14.40 3.88
C SER A 8 8.73 13.73 3.39
N SER A 9 8.15 12.90 4.25
CA SER A 9 6.82 12.31 4.07
C SER A 9 5.79 13.35 3.63
N PRO A 10 5.19 13.23 2.44
CA PRO A 10 3.85 13.72 2.29
C PRO A 10 2.95 12.76 3.09
N ARG A 11 2.21 13.28 4.07
CA ARG A 11 1.06 12.59 4.70
C ARG A 11 -0.12 12.44 3.72
N GLY A 12 0.18 12.25 2.44
CA GLY A 12 -0.76 11.74 1.46
C GLY A 12 -0.36 10.29 1.21
N LYS A 13 -1.31 9.36 1.37
CA LYS A 13 -1.13 7.98 0.92
C LYS A 13 -0.53 8.01 -0.47
N ALA A 14 0.76 7.69 -0.61
CA ALA A 14 1.33 7.49 -1.92
C ALA A 14 0.49 6.40 -2.60
N PRO A 15 0.13 6.56 -3.88
CA PRO A 15 -0.63 5.54 -4.59
C PRO A 15 0.14 4.23 -4.50
N LEU A 16 -0.51 3.19 -4.00
CA LEU A 16 0.09 1.86 -3.98
C LEU A 16 0.40 1.44 -5.41
N SER A 17 1.52 0.75 -5.57
CA SER A 17 1.94 0.15 -6.84
C SER A 17 1.95 -1.38 -6.71
N PRO A 18 1.59 -2.12 -7.77
CA PRO A 18 1.75 -3.57 -7.79
C PRO A 18 3.21 -3.95 -7.54
N GLY A 19 3.43 -4.98 -6.74
CA GLY A 19 4.74 -5.44 -6.27
C GLY A 19 5.17 -4.87 -4.92
N GLN A 20 4.51 -3.82 -4.40
CA GLN A 20 4.83 -3.30 -3.06
C GLN A 20 4.32 -4.21 -1.96
N THR A 21 5.06 -4.31 -0.86
CA THR A 21 4.61 -4.99 0.35
C THR A 21 3.99 -3.97 1.31
N ILE A 22 2.84 -4.32 1.86
CA ILE A 22 2.13 -3.53 2.87
C ILE A 22 1.84 -4.37 4.10
N GLU A 23 1.72 -3.72 5.24
CA GLU A 23 1.21 -4.31 6.47
C GLU A 23 -0.12 -3.65 6.84
N HIS A 24 -1.14 -4.48 7.02
CA HIS A 24 -2.48 -4.06 7.42
C HIS A 24 -2.79 -4.59 8.81
N ASP A 25 -3.27 -3.72 9.69
CA ASP A 25 -3.50 -4.02 11.12
C ASP A 25 -4.28 -5.32 11.37
N ARG A 26 -5.34 -5.55 10.58
CA ARG A 26 -6.18 -6.77 10.69
C ARG A 26 -5.65 -8.01 9.97
N PHE A 27 -4.92 -7.83 8.87
CA PHE A 27 -4.60 -8.94 7.94
C PHE A 27 -3.11 -9.30 7.95
N GLY A 28 -2.28 -8.50 8.62
CA GLY A 28 -0.84 -8.62 8.64
C GLY A 28 -0.21 -8.14 7.33
N ARG A 29 0.91 -8.77 6.98
CA ARG A 29 1.68 -8.45 5.78
C ARG A 29 1.04 -9.04 4.53
N GLY A 30 1.09 -8.27 3.45
CA GLY A 30 0.62 -8.69 2.15
C GLY A 30 1.25 -7.91 1.00
N GLN A 31 1.33 -8.54 -0.16
CA GLN A 31 1.88 -7.94 -1.36
C GLN A 31 0.76 -7.41 -2.25
N VAL A 32 0.91 -6.18 -2.74
CA VAL A 32 -0.01 -5.58 -3.71
C VAL A 32 0.15 -6.32 -5.03
N VAL A 33 -0.91 -7.00 -5.45
CA VAL A 33 -0.97 -7.71 -6.73
C VAL A 33 -1.36 -6.76 -7.85
N SER A 34 -2.36 -5.90 -7.61
CA SER A 34 -2.87 -4.96 -8.60
C SER A 34 -3.58 -3.80 -7.92
N VAL A 35 -3.64 -2.66 -8.61
CA VAL A 35 -4.38 -1.48 -8.15
C VAL A 35 -5.27 -1.01 -9.27
N GLU A 36 -6.56 -0.92 -8.98
CA GLU A 36 -7.61 -0.60 -9.95
C GLU A 36 -8.55 0.47 -9.43
N GLY A 37 -9.12 1.24 -10.34
CA GLY A 37 -9.96 2.40 -10.03
C GLY A 37 -9.17 3.70 -9.94
N SER A 38 -9.89 4.81 -9.87
CA SER A 38 -9.34 6.15 -9.91
C SER A 38 -9.90 7.01 -8.79
N GLY A 39 -9.05 7.91 -8.26
CA GLY A 39 -9.42 8.83 -7.20
C GLY A 39 -9.88 8.12 -5.92
N GLU A 40 -11.08 8.44 -5.45
CA GLU A 40 -11.61 7.97 -4.17
C GLU A 40 -12.07 6.50 -4.17
N ASN A 41 -12.23 5.91 -5.35
CA ASN A 41 -12.69 4.52 -5.51
C ASN A 41 -11.55 3.55 -5.84
N THR A 42 -10.31 3.99 -5.63
CA THR A 42 -9.12 3.16 -5.85
C THR A 42 -9.11 1.98 -4.89
N LYS A 43 -9.00 0.77 -5.45
CA LYS A 43 -8.91 -0.51 -4.75
C LYS A 43 -7.55 -1.13 -5.06
N ALA A 44 -6.91 -1.69 -4.06
CA ALA A 44 -5.76 -2.57 -4.26
C ALA A 44 -6.15 -4.01 -3.96
N LEU A 45 -5.86 -4.90 -4.90
CA LEU A 45 -5.83 -6.33 -4.64
C LEU A 45 -4.51 -6.63 -3.95
N VAL A 46 -4.59 -7.10 -2.72
CA VAL A 46 -3.42 -7.44 -1.89
C VAL A 46 -3.51 -8.91 -1.50
N GLU A 47 -2.44 -9.66 -1.72
CA GLU A 47 -2.29 -11.04 -1.28
C GLU A 47 -1.62 -11.04 0.09
N PHE A 48 -2.43 -11.21 1.13
CA PHE A 48 -1.98 -11.32 2.52
C PHE A 48 -1.51 -12.74 2.83
N GLU A 49 -0.42 -12.86 3.58
CA GLU A 49 0.12 -14.17 3.96
C GLU A 49 -0.84 -14.94 4.89
N SER A 50 -1.54 -14.23 5.77
CA SER A 50 -2.47 -14.83 6.74
C SER A 50 -3.92 -14.94 6.21
N ALA A 51 -4.36 -13.98 5.40
CA ALA A 51 -5.76 -13.86 4.97
C ALA A 51 -6.01 -14.20 3.49
N GLY A 52 -4.95 -14.47 2.72
CA GLY A 52 -5.01 -14.65 1.27
C GLY A 52 -5.31 -13.35 0.51
N ARG A 53 -5.85 -13.48 -0.70
CA ARG A 53 -6.19 -12.34 -1.56
C ARG A 53 -7.37 -11.54 -1.02
N LYS A 54 -7.19 -10.23 -0.82
CA LYS A 54 -8.22 -9.28 -0.37
C LYS A 54 -8.18 -8.00 -1.19
N ASN A 55 -9.37 -7.49 -1.50
CA ASN A 55 -9.54 -6.17 -2.10
C ASN A 55 -9.66 -5.11 -1.00
N LEU A 56 -8.70 -4.21 -0.94
CA LEU A 56 -8.65 -3.10 0.00
C LEU A 56 -9.04 -1.81 -0.71
N LEU A 57 -10.04 -1.12 -0.19
CA LEU A 57 -10.37 0.21 -0.67
C LEU A 57 -9.42 1.23 -0.04
N LEU A 58 -8.54 1.86 -0.82
CA LEU A 58 -7.40 2.63 -0.31
C LEU A 58 -7.81 3.80 0.57
N LYS A 59 -9.00 4.38 0.34
CA LYS A 59 -9.55 5.47 1.18
C LYS A 59 -9.86 5.04 2.61
N PHE A 60 -10.21 3.78 2.84
CA PHE A 60 -10.56 3.27 4.18
C PHE A 60 -9.52 2.31 4.76
N ALA A 61 -8.66 1.75 3.91
CA ALA A 61 -7.66 0.78 4.33
C ALA A 61 -6.61 1.47 5.21
N LYS A 62 -6.42 0.98 6.44
CA LYS A 62 -5.32 1.38 7.32
C LYS A 62 -4.16 0.43 7.05
N TYR A 63 -3.23 0.87 6.22
CA TYR A 63 -2.04 0.12 5.87
C TYR A 63 -0.79 0.98 6.01
N GLN A 64 0.35 0.34 6.25
CA GLN A 64 1.67 0.93 6.10
C GLN A 64 2.42 0.22 4.98
N VAL A 65 3.08 0.98 4.12
CA VAL A 65 4.00 0.40 3.14
C VAL A 65 5.25 -0.02 3.90
N VAL A 66 5.58 -1.31 3.83
CA VAL A 66 6.83 -1.84 4.35
C VAL A 66 7.72 -2.06 3.13
N GLU A 67 8.71 -1.19 2.94
CA GLU A 67 9.76 -1.49 1.98
C GLU A 67 10.46 -2.80 2.39
N PRO A 68 10.87 -3.63 1.43
CA PRO A 68 11.64 -4.84 1.72
C PRO A 68 12.97 -4.54 2.43
#